data_AF-A0A6I3BNV3-F1
#
_entry.id   AF-A0A6I3BNV3-F1
#
_cell.length_a   1.000
_cell.length_b   1.000
_cell.length_c   1.000
_cell.angle_alpha   90.00
_cell.angle_beta   90.00
_cell.angle_gamma   90.00
#
_symmetry.space_group_name_H-M   'P 1'
#
loop_
_entity.id
_entity.type
_entity.pdbx_description
1 polymer ?
#
loop_
_entity_poly.entity_id
_entity_poly.type
_entity_poly.pdbx_seq_one_letter_code
_entity_poly.pdbx_strand_id
1 'polypeptide(L)' 'MRNLLRDAVAQFEKNQISAVDAEILLAHVIGVSRKQLITSTFELPSEEVARISEEFQGLVEQRVLGKPVQYI' A
#
# COMPACT_ATOMS: atom_id res chain seq x y z
N MET A 1 -6.85 -1.49 -7.34
CA MET A 1 -5.84 -2.26 -6.58
C MET A 1 -4.47 -2.27 -7.27
N ARG A 2 -4.28 -2.96 -8.40
CA ARG A 2 -2.96 -3.03 -9.09
C ARG A 2 -2.32 -1.67 -9.42
N ASN A 3 -3.12 -0.70 -9.89
CA ASN A 3 -2.62 0.64 -10.22
C ASN A 3 -2.13 1.38 -8.97
N LEU A 4 -2.90 1.35 -7.89
CA LEU A 4 -2.57 1.91 -6.57
C LEU A 4 -1.21 1.42 -6.04
N LEU A 5 -1.01 0.09 -6.07
CA LEU A 5 0.24 -0.50 -5.63
C LEU A 5 1.40 -0.11 -6.56
N ARG A 6 1.18 -0.12 -7.87
CA ARG A 6 2.20 0.27 -8.86
C ARG A 6 2.66 1.72 -8.65
N ASP A 7 1.73 2.63 -8.40
CA ASP A 7 2.03 4.04 -8.24
C ASP A 7 2.83 4.29 -6.95
N ALA A 8 2.46 3.62 -5.85
CA ALA A 8 3.23 3.66 -4.60
C ALA A 8 4.63 3.03 -4.73
N VAL A 9 4.76 1.92 -5.46
CA VAL A 9 6.07 1.31 -5.75
C VAL A 9 6.96 2.28 -6.51
N ALA A 10 6.45 2.93 -7.56
CA ALA A 10 7.23 3.93 -8.31
C ALA A 10 7.66 5.12 -7.42
N GLN A 11 6.79 5.55 -6.51
CA GLN A 11 7.12 6.59 -5.53
C GLN A 11 8.22 6.13 -4.56
N PHE A 12 8.15 4.89 -4.07
CA PHE A 12 9.14 4.34 -3.16
C PHE A 12 10.50 4.15 -3.83
N GLU A 13 10.54 3.63 -5.06
CA GLU A 13 11.77 3.49 -5.85
C GLU A 13 12.47 4.84 -6.04
N LYS A 14 11.71 5.89 -6.37
CA LYS A 14 12.24 7.27 -6.49
C LYS A 14 12.88 7.77 -5.19
N ASN A 15 12.39 7.31 -4.04
CA ASN A 15 12.88 7.68 -2.71
C ASN A 15 13.84 6.63 -2.10
N GLN A 16 14.32 5.66 -2.88
CA GLN A 16 15.20 4.56 -2.42
C GLN A 16 14.59 3.72 -1.28
N ILE A 17 13.27 3.59 -1.27
CA ILE A 17 12.51 2.75 -0.34
C ILE A 17 12.20 1.41 -1.02
N SER A 18 12.22 0.33 -0.24
CA SER A 18 11.88 -1.01 -0.73
C SER A 18 10.45 -1.06 -1.25
N ALA A 19 10.24 -1.59 -2.46
CA ALA A 19 8.91 -1.85 -3.00
C ALA A 19 8.06 -2.77 -2.10
N VAL A 20 8.71 -3.63 -1.31
CA VAL A 20 8.04 -4.52 -0.34
C VAL A 20 7.27 -3.72 0.71
N ASP A 21 7.72 -2.52 1.07
CA ASP A 21 7.02 -1.67 2.05
C ASP A 21 5.63 -1.29 1.52
N ALA A 22 5.49 -1.03 0.21
CA ALA A 22 4.19 -0.68 -0.38
C ALA A 22 3.20 -1.85 -0.31
N GLU A 23 3.69 -3.07 -0.49
CA GLU A 23 2.88 -4.28 -0.37
C GLU A 23 2.46 -4.55 1.08
N ILE A 24 3.36 -4.31 2.04
CA ILE A 24 3.05 -4.43 3.48
C ILE A 24 1.95 -3.44 3.86
N LEU A 25 2.10 -2.17 3.46
CA LEU A 25 1.13 -1.12 3.77
C LEU A 25 -0.24 -1.39 3.14
N LEU A 26 -0.29 -1.82 1.87
CA LEU A 26 -1.57 -2.11 1.23
C LEU A 26 -2.25 -3.33 1.87
N ALA A 27 -1.48 -4.38 2.18
CA ALA A 27 -1.98 -5.56 2.88
C ALA A 27 -2.55 -5.22 4.26
N HIS A 28 -1.89 -4.30 4.98
CA HIS A 28 -2.37 -3.79 6.26
C HIS A 28 -3.72 -3.08 6.13
N VAL A 29 -3.84 -2.12 5.20
CA VAL A 29 -5.07 -1.33 5.00
C VAL A 29 -6.27 -2.20 4.63
N ILE A 30 -6.07 -3.23 3.81
CA ILE A 30 -7.15 -4.13 3.40
C ILE A 30 -7.37 -5.30 4.37
N GLY A 31 -6.56 -5.40 5.43
CA GLY A 31 -6.72 -6.41 6.48
C GLY A 31 -6.37 -7.85 6.05
N VAL A 32 -5.41 -8.04 5.15
CA VAL A 32 -4.99 -9.37 4.68
C VAL A 32 -3.48 -9.58 4.80
N SER A 33 -3.02 -10.82 4.64
CA SER A 33 -1.59 -11.07 4.56
C SER A 33 -1.00 -10.60 3.22
N ARG A 34 0.27 -10.19 3.23
CA ARG A 34 1.02 -9.86 1.98
C ARG A 34 0.95 -11.00 0.95
N LYS A 35 0.98 -12.26 1.40
CA LYS A 35 0.84 -13.41 0.50
C LYS A 35 -0.51 -13.37 -0.21
N GLN A 36 -1.61 -13.20 0.53
CA GLN A 36 -2.95 -13.09 -0.05
C GLN A 36 -3.05 -11.90 -1.01
N LEU A 37 -2.50 -10.73 -0.64
CA LEU A 37 -2.47 -9.55 -1.50
C LEU A 37 -1.92 -9.87 -2.91
N ILE A 38 -0.84 -10.66 -2.99
CA ILE A 38 -0.14 -10.96 -4.25
C ILE A 38 -0.80 -12.12 -5.01
N THR A 39 -1.36 -13.10 -4.31
CA THR A 39 -1.88 -14.34 -4.93
C THR A 39 -3.37 -14.29 -5.26
N SER A 40 -4.10 -13.33 -4.74
CA SER A 40 -5.57 -13.27 -4.85
C SER A 40 -6.05 -12.05 -5.63
N THR A 41 -7.19 -12.20 -6.29
CA THR A 41 -7.92 -11.07 -6.87
C THR A 41 -8.88 -10.53 -5.81
N PHE A 42 -8.83 -9.24 -5.55
CA PHE A 42 -9.73 -8.56 -4.62
C PHE A 42 -10.71 -7.70 -5.40
N GLU A 43 -11.99 -8.01 -5.28
CA GLU A 43 -13.07 -7.15 -5.72
C GLU A 43 -13.62 -6.42 -4.49
N LEU A 44 -13.41 -5.11 -4.46
CA LEU A 44 -13.88 -4.25 -3.38
C LEU A 44 -15.02 -3.38 -3.91
N PRO A 45 -16.09 -3.14 -3.10
CA PRO A 45 -17.10 -2.15 -3.42
C PRO A 45 -16.48 -0.79 -3.70
N SER A 46 -17.07 0.00 -4.61
CA SER A 46 -16.52 1.30 -5.01
C SER A 46 -16.32 2.27 -3.84
N GLU A 47 -17.24 2.25 -2.87
CA GLU A 47 -17.13 3.06 -1.64
C GLU A 47 -15.90 2.67 -0.80
N GLU A 48 -15.59 1.38 -0.75
CA GLU A 48 -14.47 0.86 0.02
C GLU A 48 -13.14 1.14 -0.67
N VAL A 49 -13.12 1.13 -2.01
CA VAL A 49 -11.94 1.49 -2.81
C VAL A 49 -11.48 2.92 -2.51
N ALA A 50 -12.40 3.89 -2.43
CA ALA A 50 -12.06 5.28 -2.15
C ALA A 50 -11.41 5.43 -0.77
N ARG A 51 -12.04 4.84 0.27
CA ARG A 51 -11.52 4.84 1.64
C ARG A 51 -10.14 4.20 1.73
N ILE A 52 -9.95 3.01 1.13
CA ILE A 52 -8.67 2.30 1.11
C ILE A 52 -7.60 3.13 0.39
N SER A 53 -7.97 3.79 -0.70
CA SER A 53 -7.02 4.63 -1.47
C SER A 53 -6.49 5.78 -0.63
N GLU A 54 -7.39 6.49 0.07
CA GLU A 54 -7.03 7.61 0.94
C GLU A 54 -6.17 7.17 2.13
N GLU A 55 -6.60 6.11 2.83
CA GLU A 55 -5.87 5.57 3.98
C GLU A 55 -4.47 5.10 3.57
N PHE A 56 -4.38 4.32 2.49
CA PHE A 56 -3.10 3.84 1.96
C PHE A 56 -2.17 4.98 1.54
N GLN A 57 -2.69 6.01 0.89
CA GLN A 57 -1.89 7.17 0.48
C GLN A 57 -1.30 7.90 1.70
N GLY A 58 -2.07 8.04 2.78
CA GLY A 58 -1.57 8.61 4.04
C GLY A 58 -0.42 7.79 4.65
N LEU A 59 -0.47 6.45 4.56
CA LEU A 59 0.62 5.59 5.03
C LEU A 59 1.87 5.68 4.13
N VAL A 60 1.67 5.75 2.81
CA VAL A 60 2.75 5.95 1.81
C VAL A 60 3.48 7.27 2.09
N GLU A 61 2.76 8.34 2.37
CA GLU A 61 3.34 9.64 2.71
C GLU A 61 4.15 9.60 4.01
N GLN A 62 3.62 8.99 5.08
CA GLN A 62 4.38 8.77 6.31
C GLN A 62 5.67 8.00 6.05
N ARG A 63 5.62 6.98 5.20
CA ARG A 63 6.78 6.16 4.86
C ARG A 63 7.83 6.95 4.06
N VAL A 64 7.39 7.78 3.11
CA VAL A 64 8.24 8.69 2.33
C VAL A 64 8.89 9.75 3.22
N LEU A 65 8.19 10.23 4.25
CA LEU A 65 8.75 11.14 5.27
C LEU A 65 9.75 10.47 6.22
N GLY A 66 10.04 9.18 6.02
CA GLY A 66 11.09 8.46 6.75
C GLY A 66 10.60 7.68 7.97
N LYS A 67 9.28 7.61 8.23
CA LYS A 67 8.74 6.76 9.30
C LYS A 67 9.03 5.29 8.96
N PRO A 68 9.67 4.50 9.85
CA PRO A 68 9.94 3.10 9.55
C PRO A 68 8.64 2.30 9.44
N VAL A 69 8.57 1.39 8.47
CA VAL A 69 7.34 0.63 8.16
C VAL A 69 6.79 -0.16 9.34
N GLN A 70 7.63 -0.58 10.29
CA GLN A 70 7.22 -1.31 11.49
C GLN A 70 6.46 -0.45 12.51
N TYR A 71 6.52 0.87 12.38
CA TYR A 71 5.80 1.82 13.24
C TYR A 71 4.59 2.46 12.54
N ILE A 72 4.32 2.04 11.30
CA ILE A 72 3.11 2.40 10.56
C ILE A 72 2.08 1.33 10.83
#